data_AF-A0A7C4T0Q4-F1
#
_entry.id   AF-A0A7C4T0Q4-F1
#
_cell.length_a   1.000
_cell.length_b   1.000
_cell.length_c   1.000
_cell.angle_alpha   90.00
_cell.angle_beta   90.00
_cell.angle_gamma   90.00
#
_symmetry.space_group_name_H-M   'P 1'
#
loop_
_entity.id
_entity.type
_entity.pdbx_description
1 polymer ?
#
loop_
_entity_poly.entity_id
_entity_poly.type
_entity_poly.pdbx_seq_one_letter_code
_entity_poly.pdbx_strand_id
1 'polypeptide(L)'
;MSQNNKNSTIKPLPATQAEMQSLGWDRPDIILITGDAYVDHPSFGVALIGRYLQKQRYRVAILAQPDWRTADSFRIFGPPRLFWGITSGCIDSRLNNYASMGHRRTEDVYSPGGRLGLRPDRPLLVYSARAREAFKHIPIILGGLEASLRR
;
A
#
# COMPACT_ATOMS: atom_id res chain seq x y z
N MET A 1 21.91 26.31 -29.30
CA MET A 1 21.73 26.33 -27.82
C MET A 1 20.26 26.12 -27.51
N SER A 2 19.86 24.93 -27.09
CA SER A 2 18.62 24.72 -26.35
C SER A 2 18.85 23.49 -25.47
N GLN A 3 19.25 23.73 -24.22
CA GLN A 3 19.41 22.65 -23.25
C GLN A 3 18.01 22.14 -22.89
N ASN A 4 17.75 20.89 -23.26
CA ASN A 4 16.58 20.13 -22.85
C ASN A 4 16.61 19.96 -21.33
N ASN A 5 15.89 20.81 -20.61
CA ASN A 5 15.71 20.70 -19.18
C ASN A 5 14.70 19.58 -18.88
N LYS A 6 15.16 18.32 -18.85
CA LYS A 6 14.34 17.15 -18.50
C LYS A 6 14.87 16.43 -17.26
N ASN A 7 15.05 17.16 -16.16
CA ASN A 7 14.91 16.57 -14.84
C ASN A 7 13.47 16.78 -14.36
N SER A 8 12.49 16.18 -15.06
CA SER A 8 11.16 16.02 -14.46
C SER A 8 11.30 14.97 -13.37
N THR A 9 11.48 15.39 -12.13
CA THR A 9 11.40 14.50 -10.97
C THR A 9 10.05 13.79 -11.03
N ILE A 10 10.08 12.47 -11.18
CA ILE A 10 8.86 11.67 -11.26
C ILE A 10 8.18 11.78 -9.90
N LYS A 11 7.03 12.46 -9.84
CA LYS A 11 6.26 12.59 -8.59
C LYS A 11 5.73 11.21 -8.16
N PRO A 12 5.80 10.87 -6.87
CA PRO A 12 5.27 9.62 -6.36
C PRO A 12 3.75 9.49 -6.60
N LEU A 13 3.22 8.27 -6.50
CA LEU A 13 1.77 8.08 -6.48
C LEU A 13 1.18 8.76 -5.23
N PRO A 14 -0.05 9.31 -5.30
CA PRO A 14 -0.66 9.95 -4.14
C PRO A 14 -0.85 8.94 -3.00
N ALA A 15 -0.35 9.29 -1.82
CA ALA A 15 -0.48 8.51 -0.59
C ALA A 15 -1.29 9.26 0.48
N THR A 16 -1.73 10.48 0.19
CA THR A 16 -2.58 11.31 1.04
C THR A 16 -3.74 11.93 0.25
N GLN A 17 -4.81 12.30 0.96
CA GLN A 17 -5.97 12.96 0.36
C GLN A 17 -5.58 14.29 -0.30
N ALA A 18 -4.67 15.05 0.30
CA ALA A 18 -4.19 16.32 -0.24
C ALA A 18 -3.43 16.12 -1.57
N GLU A 19 -2.55 15.11 -1.66
CA GLU A 19 -1.88 14.78 -2.92
C GLU A 19 -2.88 14.35 -4.00
N MET A 20 -3.88 13.54 -3.65
CA MET A 20 -4.94 13.13 -4.57
C MET A 20 -5.74 14.34 -5.09
N GLN A 21 -6.11 15.25 -4.20
CA GLN A 21 -6.81 16.49 -4.55
C GLN A 21 -5.94 17.40 -5.43
N SER A 22 -4.63 17.46 -5.19
CA SER A 22 -3.69 18.22 -6.03
C SER A 22 -3.63 17.71 -7.48
N LEU A 23 -4.01 16.45 -7.71
CA LEU A 23 -4.13 15.84 -9.04
C LEU A 23 -5.52 16.08 -9.68
N GLY A 24 -6.42 16.77 -8.98
CA GLY A 24 -7.80 17.03 -9.43
C GLY A 24 -8.70 15.80 -9.41
N TRP A 25 -8.36 14.78 -8.61
CA TRP A 25 -9.13 13.54 -8.55
C TRP A 25 -10.21 13.62 -7.49
N ASP A 26 -11.45 13.28 -7.88
CA ASP A 26 -12.58 13.09 -6.98
C ASP A 26 -12.45 11.80 -6.17
N ARG A 27 -11.94 10.73 -6.81
CA ARG A 27 -11.64 9.43 -6.21
C ARG A 27 -10.66 8.61 -7.05
N PRO A 28 -9.97 7.63 -6.44
CA PRO A 28 -9.12 6.69 -7.18
C PRO A 28 -9.94 5.61 -7.89
N ASP A 29 -9.39 5.07 -8.96
CA ASP A 29 -9.90 3.83 -9.56
C ASP A 29 -9.53 2.63 -8.68
N ILE A 30 -8.29 2.63 -8.19
CA ILE A 30 -7.68 1.53 -7.46
C ILE A 30 -6.96 2.11 -6.25
N ILE A 31 -7.19 1.51 -5.07
CA ILE A 31 -6.38 1.79 -3.89
C ILE A 31 -5.52 0.55 -3.61
N LEU A 32 -4.21 0.75 -3.61
CA LEU A 32 -3.24 -0.29 -3.27
C LEU A 32 -2.84 -0.14 -1.80
N ILE A 33 -3.17 -1.14 -0.99
CA ILE A 33 -2.87 -1.24 0.43
C ILE A 33 -1.62 -2.09 0.62
N THR A 34 -0.63 -1.57 1.33
CA THR A 34 0.62 -2.28 1.61
C THR A 34 0.93 -2.32 3.11
N GLY A 35 1.46 -3.46 3.56
CA GLY A 35 2.01 -3.61 4.90
C GLY A 35 3.35 -2.89 5.10
N ASP A 36 4.05 -2.48 4.06
CA ASP A 36 5.31 -1.72 4.18
C ASP A 36 5.06 -0.21 4.11
N ALA A 37 6.04 0.57 4.56
CA ALA A 37 6.15 1.98 4.20
C ALA A 37 6.11 2.14 2.69
N TYR A 38 5.51 3.23 2.21
CA TYR A 38 5.53 3.51 0.78
C TYR A 38 6.87 4.13 0.36
N VAL A 39 7.58 3.41 -0.50
CA VAL A 39 8.73 3.92 -1.24
C VAL A 39 8.46 3.68 -2.72
N ASP A 40 8.47 4.74 -3.51
CA ASP A 40 8.20 4.64 -4.94
C ASP A 40 9.44 4.20 -5.73
N HIS A 41 9.81 2.94 -5.53
CA HIS A 41 10.98 2.32 -6.12
C HIS A 41 10.62 0.92 -6.66
N PRO A 42 11.16 0.48 -7.82
CA PRO A 42 10.81 -0.81 -8.44
C PRO A 42 11.10 -2.03 -7.57
N SER A 43 11.94 -1.93 -6.55
CA SER A 43 12.15 -2.99 -5.55
C SER A 43 10.91 -3.28 -4.68
N PHE A 44 9.93 -2.36 -4.65
CA PHE A 44 8.66 -2.53 -3.94
C PHE A 44 7.58 -2.88 -4.95
N GLY A 45 7.05 -4.10 -4.86
CA GLY A 45 6.05 -4.60 -5.82
C GLY A 45 4.82 -3.71 -5.95
N VAL A 46 4.37 -3.08 -4.84
CA VAL A 46 3.24 -2.14 -4.85
C VAL A 46 3.51 -0.91 -5.72
N ALA A 47 4.74 -0.38 -5.70
CA ALA A 47 5.14 0.75 -6.52
C ALA A 47 5.16 0.35 -7.99
N LEU A 48 5.78 -0.79 -8.31
CA LEU A 48 5.83 -1.31 -9.69
C LEU A 48 4.42 -1.51 -10.27
N ILE A 49 3.53 -2.18 -9.54
CA ILE A 49 2.14 -2.41 -9.95
C ILE A 49 1.38 -1.10 -10.10
N GLY A 50 1.53 -0.19 -9.13
CA GLY A 50 0.88 1.12 -9.18
C GLY A 50 1.31 1.95 -10.39
N ARG A 51 2.61 1.96 -10.71
CA ARG A 51 3.14 2.64 -11.91
C ARG A 51 2.68 2.00 -13.20
N TYR A 52 2.61 0.67 -13.25
CA TYR A 52 2.05 -0.03 -14.41
C TYR A 52 0.58 0.35 -14.63
N LEU A 53 -0.25 0.31 -13.59
CA LEU A 53 -1.67 0.70 -13.67
C LEU A 53 -1.84 2.18 -14.03
N GLN A 54 -1.02 3.07 -13.49
CA GLN A 54 -0.99 4.49 -13.87
C GLN A 54 -0.64 4.68 -15.35
N LYS A 55 0.32 3.90 -15.88
CA LYS A 55 0.65 3.89 -17.32
C LYS A 55 -0.54 3.45 -18.17
N GLN A 56 -1.38 2.55 -17.66
CA GLN A 56 -2.67 2.16 -18.26
C GLN A 56 -3.80 3.18 -18.02
N ARG A 57 -3.47 4.39 -17.57
CA ARG A 57 -4.40 5.53 -17.34
C ARG A 57 -5.35 5.35 -16.16
N TYR A 58 -5.11 4.40 -15.27
CA TYR A 58 -5.86 4.31 -14.02
C TYR A 58 -5.36 5.32 -12.99
N ARG A 59 -6.30 5.86 -12.19
CA ARG A 59 -6.02 6.66 -10.99
C ARG A 59 -5.72 5.73 -9.83
N VAL A 60 -4.47 5.69 -9.39
CA VAL A 60 -4.01 4.77 -8.35
C VAL A 60 -3.56 5.57 -7.14
N ALA A 61 -4.11 5.24 -5.97
CA ALA A 61 -3.66 5.76 -4.68
C ALA A 61 -3.00 4.66 -3.84
N ILE A 62 -2.04 5.05 -3.01
CA ILE A 62 -1.36 4.15 -2.09
C ILE A 62 -1.87 4.38 -0.67
N LEU A 63 -2.22 3.30 0.01
CA LEU A 63 -2.52 3.31 1.44
C LEU A 63 -1.49 2.44 2.16
N ALA A 64 -0.40 3.06 2.60
CA ALA A 64 0.69 2.37 3.27
C ALA A 64 0.50 2.36 4.78
N GLN A 65 0.63 1.17 5.38
CA GLN A 65 0.51 0.96 6.82
C GLN A 65 -0.70 1.67 7.46
N PRO A 66 -1.92 1.54 6.89
CA PRO A 66 -3.09 2.15 7.51
C PRO A 66 -3.29 1.60 8.92
N ASP A 67 -3.74 2.46 9.83
CA ASP A 67 -4.16 1.98 11.14
C ASP A 67 -5.35 1.03 10.95
N TRP A 68 -5.15 -0.22 11.36
CA TRP A 68 -6.13 -1.29 11.21
C TRP A 68 -7.00 -1.48 12.44
N ARG A 69 -6.79 -0.68 13.50
CA ARG A 69 -7.60 -0.75 14.72
C ARG A 69 -9.04 -0.32 14.45
N THR A 70 -9.25 0.61 13.51
CA THR A 70 -10.56 0.99 12.97
C THR A 70 -10.55 0.96 11.43
N ALA A 71 -11.71 1.15 10.80
CA ALA A 71 -11.81 1.26 9.34
C ALA A 71 -11.61 2.70 8.82
N ASP A 72 -11.30 3.68 9.66
CA ASP A 72 -11.28 5.10 9.26
C ASP A 72 -10.12 5.44 8.33
N SER A 73 -8.93 4.86 8.56
CA SER A 73 -7.79 4.99 7.64
C SER A 73 -8.09 4.47 6.25
N PHE A 74 -9.05 3.53 6.11
CA PHE A 74 -9.47 2.98 4.83
C PHE A 74 -10.53 3.86 4.14
N ARG A 75 -11.05 4.90 4.79
CA ARG A 75 -12.05 5.82 4.23
C ARG A 75 -11.44 7.11 3.66
N ILE A 76 -10.16 7.39 3.90
CA ILE A 76 -9.53 8.69 3.62
C ILE A 76 -9.60 9.12 2.14
N PHE A 77 -9.62 8.16 1.21
CA PHE A 77 -9.70 8.43 -0.23
C PHE A 77 -11.12 8.27 -0.80
N GLY A 78 -12.09 7.88 0.03
CA GLY A 78 -13.38 7.38 -0.44
C GLY A 78 -13.28 5.98 -1.10
N PRO A 79 -14.39 5.48 -1.66
CA PRO A 79 -14.43 4.15 -2.27
C PRO A 79 -13.66 4.12 -3.60
N PRO A 80 -12.77 3.14 -3.83
CA PRO A 80 -12.18 2.96 -5.15
C PRO A 80 -13.26 2.58 -6.16
N ARG A 81 -13.13 3.07 -7.40
CA ARG A 81 -14.10 2.75 -8.46
C ARG A 81 -14.08 1.28 -8.89
N LEU A 82 -12.90 0.64 -8.85
CA LEU A 82 -12.68 -0.70 -9.37
C LEU A 82 -12.46 -1.73 -8.27
N PHE A 83 -11.37 -1.62 -7.50
CA PHE A 83 -11.03 -2.60 -6.48
C PHE A 83 -10.01 -2.10 -5.45
N TRP A 84 -9.92 -2.83 -4.34
CA TRP A 84 -8.81 -2.80 -3.39
C TRP A 84 -7.73 -3.81 -3.81
N GLY A 85 -6.49 -3.37 -3.97
CA GLY A 85 -5.34 -4.28 -4.10
C GLY A 85 -4.61 -4.37 -2.77
N ILE A 86 -4.42 -5.56 -2.20
CA ILE A 86 -3.82 -5.70 -0.86
C ILE A 86 -2.61 -6.62 -0.92
N THR A 87 -1.50 -6.17 -0.34
CA THR A 87 -0.27 -6.95 -0.14
C THR A 87 0.24 -6.83 1.29
N SER A 88 0.89 -7.87 1.80
CA SER A 88 1.60 -7.83 3.09
C SER A 88 2.87 -6.98 3.05
N GLY A 89 3.36 -6.65 1.85
CA GLY A 89 4.65 -6.00 1.62
C GLY A 89 5.67 -6.94 0.96
N CYS A 90 6.95 -6.59 1.07
CA CYS A 90 8.08 -7.33 0.54
C CYS A 90 8.35 -8.63 1.30
N ILE A 91 7.94 -8.71 2.56
CA ILE A 91 8.14 -9.88 3.42
C ILE A 91 6.81 -10.32 4.08
N ASP A 92 6.72 -11.58 4.46
CA ASP A 92 5.63 -12.06 5.31
C ASP A 92 5.75 -11.46 6.71
N SER A 93 4.60 -11.03 7.26
CA SER A 93 4.53 -10.36 8.56
C SER A 93 5.12 -11.17 9.72
N ARG A 94 5.02 -12.51 9.71
CA ARG A 94 5.63 -13.34 10.76
C ARG A 94 7.15 -13.39 10.65
N LEU A 95 7.69 -13.50 9.44
CA LEU A 95 9.14 -13.47 9.24
C LEU A 95 9.75 -12.11 9.60
N ASN A 96 8.97 -11.05 9.48
CA ASN A 96 9.38 -9.74 9.92
C ASN A 96 9.35 -9.58 11.44
N ASN A 97 8.32 -10.10 12.10
CA ASN A 97 8.14 -9.93 13.53
C ASN A 97 8.98 -10.90 14.37
N TYR A 98 9.39 -12.04 13.81
CA TYR A 98 10.09 -13.11 14.53
C TYR A 98 11.41 -13.51 13.84
N ALA A 99 12.48 -13.58 14.62
CA ALA A 99 13.74 -14.19 14.22
C ALA A 99 13.59 -15.71 14.05
N SER A 100 14.54 -16.35 13.36
CA SER A 100 14.57 -17.81 13.10
C SER A 100 14.48 -18.65 14.38
N MET A 101 14.94 -18.12 15.52
CA MET A 101 14.84 -18.75 16.84
C MET A 101 13.57 -18.35 17.63
N GLY A 102 12.54 -17.82 16.97
CA GLY A 102 11.27 -17.42 17.60
C GLY A 102 11.30 -16.12 18.42
N HIS A 103 12.45 -15.46 18.52
CA HIS A 103 12.59 -14.20 19.25
C HIS A 103 11.95 -13.06 18.49
N ARG A 104 11.20 -12.19 19.18
CA ARG A 104 10.59 -11.01 18.54
C ARG A 104 11.68 -10.02 18.13
N ARG A 105 11.62 -9.52 16.89
CA ARG A 105 12.53 -8.45 16.44
C ARG A 105 12.23 -7.16 17.18
N THR A 106 13.27 -6.36 17.40
CA THR A 106 13.21 -5.04 18.06
C THR A 106 12.92 -3.92 17.07
N GLU A 107 13.03 -4.18 15.77
CA GLU A 107 12.80 -3.23 14.69
C GLU A 107 12.00 -3.86 13.54
N ASP A 108 11.24 -3.02 12.82
CA ASP A 108 10.63 -3.36 11.55
C ASP A 108 11.26 -2.52 10.44
N VAL A 109 12.18 -3.12 9.69
CA VAL A 109 12.97 -2.45 8.63
C VAL A 109 12.11 -1.94 7.46
N TYR A 110 10.86 -2.39 7.36
CA TYR A 110 9.90 -1.93 6.35
C TYR A 110 8.94 -0.87 6.88
N SER A 111 9.07 -0.47 8.15
CA SER A 111 8.27 0.58 8.78
C SER A 111 9.07 1.88 8.89
N PRO A 112 8.43 3.06 8.79
CA PRO A 112 9.12 4.33 8.94
C PRO A 112 9.89 4.42 10.27
N GLY A 113 11.19 4.68 10.19
CA GLY A 113 12.07 4.78 11.37
C GLY A 113 12.23 3.48 12.15
N GLY A 114 12.01 2.31 11.55
CA GLY A 114 12.15 1.02 12.23
C GLY A 114 11.02 0.70 13.23
N ARG A 115 9.96 1.52 13.25
CA ARG A 115 8.92 1.47 14.28
C ARG A 115 8.12 0.17 14.23
N LEU A 116 7.97 -0.46 15.38
CA LEU A 116 7.09 -1.61 15.56
C LEU A 116 5.62 -1.18 15.66
N GLY A 117 4.71 -2.09 15.30
CA GLY A 117 3.27 -1.90 15.51
C GLY A 117 2.59 -0.94 14.54
N LEU A 118 3.20 -0.68 13.38
CA LEU A 118 2.60 0.07 12.28
C LEU A 118 1.88 -0.82 11.25
N ARG A 119 2.00 -2.14 11.37
CA ARG A 119 1.21 -3.11 10.62
C ARG A 119 0.76 -4.26 11.51
N PRO A 120 -0.38 -4.90 11.23
CA PRO A 120 -0.85 -6.07 11.97
C PRO A 120 -0.02 -7.30 11.63
N ASP A 121 -0.12 -8.33 12.49
CA ASP A 121 0.14 -9.69 12.07
C ASP A 121 -0.90 -10.11 11.02
N ARG A 122 -0.45 -10.80 9.95
CA ARG A 122 -1.29 -11.21 8.82
C ARG A 122 -2.05 -10.04 8.15
N PRO A 123 -1.35 -9.04 7.60
CA PRO A 123 -1.95 -7.89 6.94
C PRO A 123 -3.02 -8.22 5.92
N LEU A 124 -2.88 -9.31 5.14
CA LEU A 124 -3.86 -9.63 4.12
C LEU A 124 -5.26 -9.83 4.71
N LEU A 125 -5.38 -10.61 5.78
CA LEU A 125 -6.66 -10.88 6.43
C LEU A 125 -7.21 -9.61 7.09
N VAL A 126 -6.37 -8.93 7.85
CA VAL A 126 -6.77 -7.77 8.65
C VAL A 126 -7.17 -6.60 7.76
N TYR A 127 -6.36 -6.26 6.76
CA TYR A 127 -6.66 -5.19 5.82
C TYR A 127 -7.86 -5.52 4.94
N SER A 128 -8.06 -6.79 4.56
CA SER A 128 -9.27 -7.20 3.83
C SER A 128 -10.54 -6.97 4.64
N ALA A 129 -10.52 -7.30 5.93
CA ALA A 129 -11.64 -7.07 6.83
C ALA A 129 -11.95 -5.56 6.94
N ARG A 130 -10.92 -4.72 7.11
CA ARG A 130 -11.10 -3.27 7.19
C ARG A 130 -11.52 -2.62 5.87
N ALA A 131 -10.99 -3.07 4.74
CA ALA A 131 -11.43 -2.63 3.42
C ALA A 131 -12.91 -2.98 3.18
N ARG A 132 -13.35 -4.17 3.61
CA ARG A 132 -14.76 -4.60 3.55
C ARG A 132 -15.65 -3.78 4.47
N GLU A 133 -15.19 -3.45 5.68
CA GLU A 133 -15.90 -2.61 6.64
C GLU A 133 -16.01 -1.15 6.17
N ALA A 134 -14.98 -0.63 5.49
CA ALA A 134 -15.00 0.69 4.89
C ALA A 134 -16.01 0.76 3.73
N PHE A 135 -15.92 -0.16 2.76
CA PHE A 135 -16.80 -0.21 1.59
C PHE A 135 -17.11 -1.65 1.16
N LYS A 136 -18.28 -2.17 1.60
CA LYS A 136 -18.67 -3.59 1.50
C LYS A 136 -18.66 -4.18 0.09
N HIS A 137 -19.11 -3.42 -0.91
CA HIS A 137 -19.37 -3.92 -2.26
C HIS A 137 -18.18 -3.85 -3.21
N ILE A 138 -17.04 -3.33 -2.74
CA ILE A 138 -15.87 -3.19 -3.59
C ILE A 138 -15.07 -4.50 -3.61
N PRO A 139 -14.68 -5.01 -4.80
CA PRO A 139 -13.82 -6.18 -4.92
C PRO A 139 -12.48 -6.01 -4.19
N ILE A 140 -11.95 -7.12 -3.66
CA ILE A 140 -10.66 -7.19 -2.99
C ILE A 140 -9.79 -8.19 -3.75
N ILE A 141 -8.62 -7.74 -4.20
CA ILE A 141 -7.62 -8.55 -4.89
C ILE A 141 -6.41 -8.66 -3.97
N LEU A 142 -6.06 -9.89 -3.60
CA LEU A 142 -4.90 -10.18 -2.76
C LEU A 142 -3.70 -10.58 -3.62
N GLY A 143 -2.52 -10.15 -3.23
CA GLY A 143 -1.27 -10.53 -3.88
C GLY A 143 -0.06 -10.44 -2.96
N GLY A 144 1.11 -10.73 -3.52
CA GLY A 144 2.37 -10.71 -2.79
C GLY A 144 2.68 -12.03 -2.08
N LEU A 145 3.78 -12.02 -1.32
CA LEU A 145 4.38 -13.23 -0.77
C LEU A 145 3.45 -13.97 0.20
N GLU A 146 2.79 -13.23 1.09
CA GLU A 146 1.85 -13.81 2.07
C GLU A 146 0.65 -14.49 1.37
N ALA A 147 0.18 -13.97 0.23
CA ALA A 147 -0.93 -14.54 -0.53
C ALA A 147 -0.52 -15.83 -1.24
N SER A 148 0.71 -15.87 -1.79
CA SER A 148 1.20 -17.00 -2.57
C SER A 148 1.67 -18.18 -1.70
N LEU A 149 2.22 -17.91 -0.52
CA LEU A 149 2.82 -18.95 0.32
C LEU A 149 1.83 -19.58 1.30
N ARG A 150 0.78 -18.87 1.68
CA ARG A 150 -0.20 -19.36 2.65
C ARG A 150 -1.37 -20.00 1.91
N ARG A 151 -1.25 -21.31 1.72
CA ARG A 151 -2.32 -22.25 1.35
C ARG A 151 -2.91 -22.88 2.61
#